data_AF-A0A7S0AHS8-F1
#
_entry.id   AF-A0A7S0AHS8-F1
#
_cell.length_a   1.000
_cell.length_b   1.000
_cell.length_c   1.000
_cell.angle_alpha   90.00
_cell.angle_beta   90.00
_cell.angle_gamma   90.00
#
_symmetry.space_group_name_H-M   'P 1'
#
loop_
_entity.id
_entity.type
_entity.pdbx_description
1 polymer ?
#
loop_
_entity_poly.entity_id
_entity_poly.type
_entity_poly.pdbx_seq_one_letter_code
_entity_poly.pdbx_strand_id
1 'polypeptide(L)'
;WLVVTAAAAAAAGAAGGWRSECSVRLLGVERSTEAFRLSEQGLSYLARQRSPLYVVPVLGVYRSGKSFLLNRLMDLRTPYDGGFGVGHQQDTHTRGINVCAEPVEEGTIVW
;
A
#
# COMPACT_ATOMS: atom_id res chain seq x y z
N TRP A 1 -3.04 -13.80 -13.28
CA TRP A 1 -4.21 -12.92 -13.37
C TRP A 1 -4.07 -11.85 -12.30
N LEU A 2 -3.81 -10.61 -12.72
CA LEU A 2 -3.77 -9.42 -11.88
C LEU A 2 -5.15 -8.79 -11.98
N VAL A 3 -5.81 -8.52 -10.86
CA VAL A 3 -7.07 -7.77 -10.83
C VAL A 3 -6.76 -6.44 -10.16
N VAL A 4 -7.03 -5.34 -10.87
CA VAL A 4 -6.91 -3.97 -10.36
C VAL A 4 -8.32 -3.38 -10.38
N THR A 5 -8.87 -3.06 -9.22
CA THR A 5 -10.24 -2.52 -9.07
C THR A 5 -10.21 -1.23 -8.27
N ALA A 6 -10.46 -0.09 -8.90
CA ALA A 6 -10.50 1.18 -8.19
C ALA A 6 -11.82 1.38 -7.44
N ALA A 7 -11.77 1.73 -6.14
CA ALA A 7 -12.95 2.11 -5.35
C ALA A 7 -12.71 3.46 -4.65
N ALA A 8 -13.71 4.35 -4.65
CA ALA A 8 -13.60 5.70 -4.07
C ALA A 8 -14.26 5.79 -2.66
N ALA A 9 -13.60 6.41 -1.68
CA ALA A 9 -14.11 6.63 -0.31
C ALA A 9 -13.73 8.03 0.22
N ALA A 10 -14.66 8.89 0.67
CA ALA A 10 -14.39 10.31 0.98
C ALA A 10 -13.65 10.60 2.30
N ALA A 11 -12.71 11.55 2.31
CA ALA A 11 -12.12 12.24 3.49
C ALA A 11 -11.49 13.64 3.06
N ALA A 12 -10.79 14.50 3.85
CA ALA A 12 -10.20 15.86 3.46
C ALA A 12 -8.67 16.31 3.69
N GLY A 13 -7.87 16.63 2.64
CA GLY A 13 -6.36 16.66 2.47
C GLY A 13 -5.26 16.67 3.58
N ALA A 14 -4.09 16.06 3.28
CA ALA A 14 -2.76 16.35 3.86
C ALA A 14 -1.62 16.28 2.81
N ALA A 15 -0.95 17.41 2.55
CA ALA A 15 0.17 17.54 1.61
C ALA A 15 1.52 17.58 2.37
N GLY A 16 2.18 16.43 2.43
CA GLY A 16 3.55 16.25 2.93
C GLY A 16 4.18 15.07 2.21
N GLY A 17 5.52 14.96 2.21
CA GLY A 17 6.29 13.97 1.44
C GLY A 17 5.88 12.51 1.69
N TRP A 18 4.84 12.04 0.99
CA TRP A 18 4.20 10.75 1.23
C TRP A 18 5.12 9.54 0.97
N ARG A 19 6.15 9.74 0.15
CA ARG A 19 7.13 8.71 -0.23
C ARG A 19 8.03 8.26 0.92
N SER A 20 8.29 9.11 1.92
CA SER A 20 9.06 8.71 3.11
C SER A 20 8.28 7.87 4.12
N GLU A 21 6.94 7.83 3.99
CA GLU A 21 6.04 7.07 4.87
C GLU A 21 5.35 5.89 4.14
N CYS A 22 5.75 5.57 2.90
CA CYS A 22 5.11 4.52 2.10
C CYS A 22 5.44 3.10 2.63
N SER A 23 4.50 2.18 2.44
CA SER A 23 4.49 0.78 2.88
C SER A 23 4.13 0.58 4.35
N VAL A 24 3.11 1.29 4.82
CA VAL A 24 2.58 1.10 6.17
C VAL A 24 1.75 -0.17 6.24
N ARG A 25 2.01 -1.02 7.22
CA ARG A 25 1.19 -2.22 7.44
C ARG A 25 -0.19 -1.85 7.94
N LEU A 26 -1.23 -2.32 7.25
CA LEU A 26 -2.62 -2.21 7.66
C LEU A 26 -3.12 -3.51 8.30
N LEU A 27 -2.79 -4.65 7.69
CA LEU A 27 -3.20 -5.96 8.15
C LEU A 27 -1.97 -6.86 8.25
N GLY A 28 -1.75 -7.46 9.42
CA GLY A 28 -0.78 -8.52 9.65
C GLY A 28 -1.46 -9.89 9.76
N VAL A 29 -0.69 -10.95 9.54
CA VAL A 29 -1.09 -12.33 9.81
C VAL A 29 -0.17 -12.90 10.87
N GLU A 30 -0.75 -13.35 11.99
CA GLU A 30 -0.02 -13.97 13.10
C GLU A 30 0.46 -15.38 12.72
N ARG A 31 1.75 -15.67 12.85
CA ARG A 31 2.35 -16.91 12.32
C ARG A 31 1.93 -18.19 13.03
N SER A 32 1.55 -18.09 14.31
CA SER A 32 1.18 -19.26 15.13
C SER A 32 -0.29 -19.63 15.00
N THR A 33 -1.15 -18.64 14.77
CA THR A 33 -2.61 -18.80 14.82
C THR A 33 -3.29 -18.55 13.47
N GLU A 34 -2.55 -18.07 12.47
CA GLU A 34 -3.09 -17.55 11.20
C GLU A 34 -4.11 -16.41 11.40
N ALA A 35 -4.17 -15.82 12.60
CA ALA A 35 -5.12 -14.77 12.93
C ALA A 35 -4.76 -13.46 12.24
N PHE A 36 -5.77 -12.76 11.73
CA PHE A 36 -5.63 -11.43 11.16
C PHE A 36 -5.58 -10.38 12.27
N ARG A 37 -4.61 -9.45 12.17
CA ARG A 37 -4.43 -8.35 13.11
C ARG A 37 -4.40 -7.02 12.38
N LEU A 38 -5.30 -6.11 12.72
CA LEU A 38 -5.23 -4.73 12.26
C LEU A 38 -4.09 -4.00 12.96
N SER A 39 -3.40 -3.16 12.20
CA SER A 39 -2.32 -2.32 12.68
C SER A 39 -2.87 -0.95 13.07
N GLU A 40 -2.73 -0.55 14.33
CA GLU A 40 -3.11 0.79 14.79
C GLU A 40 -2.36 1.88 14.03
N GLN A 41 -1.09 1.63 13.67
CA GLN A 41 -0.30 2.53 12.85
C GLN A 41 -0.91 2.70 11.46
N GLY A 42 -1.34 1.60 10.83
CA GLY A 42 -1.98 1.61 9.52
C GLY A 42 -3.35 2.27 9.53
N LEU A 43 -4.16 2.00 10.57
CA LEU A 43 -5.44 2.69 10.79
C LEU A 43 -5.23 4.19 10.98
N SER A 44 -4.27 4.58 11.82
CA SER A 44 -3.93 5.98 12.04
C SER A 44 -3.38 6.65 10.78
N TYR A 45 -2.61 5.94 9.97
CA TYR A 45 -2.09 6.42 8.69
C TYR A 45 -3.22 6.74 7.71
N LEU A 46 -4.20 5.83 7.57
CA LEU A 46 -5.37 6.04 6.72
C LEU A 46 -6.32 7.10 7.31
N ALA A 47 -6.51 7.15 8.63
CA ALA A 47 -7.35 8.16 9.28
C ALA A 47 -6.79 9.59 9.11
N ARG A 48 -5.47 9.74 8.94
CA ARG A 48 -4.84 11.01 8.55
C ARG A 48 -5.10 11.39 7.10
N GLN A 49 -5.40 10.40 6.24
CA GLN A 49 -5.85 10.66 4.88
C GLN A 49 -7.28 11.11 4.95
N ARG A 50 -7.38 12.38 5.30
CA ARG A 50 -8.52 13.11 4.96
C ARG A 50 -8.24 13.44 3.47
N SER A 51 -8.86 12.82 2.47
CA SER A 51 -9.14 13.23 1.07
C SER A 51 -10.14 12.18 0.52
N PRO A 52 -10.90 12.37 -0.56
CA PRO A 52 -11.40 11.22 -1.29
C PRO A 52 -10.27 10.24 -1.61
N LEU A 53 -10.35 9.04 -1.05
CA LEU A 53 -9.46 7.92 -1.19
C LEU A 53 -9.85 7.12 -2.42
N TYR A 54 -8.94 6.99 -3.37
CA TYR A 54 -9.07 6.13 -4.53
C TYR A 54 -8.21 4.88 -4.30
N VAL A 55 -8.83 3.77 -3.92
CA VAL A 55 -8.13 2.55 -3.54
C VAL A 55 -7.78 1.74 -4.78
N VAL A 56 -6.51 1.41 -4.98
CA VAL A 56 -5.99 0.62 -6.11
C VAL A 56 -5.37 -0.67 -5.56
N PRO A 57 -6.18 -1.72 -5.29
CA PRO A 57 -5.67 -2.97 -4.76
C PRO A 57 -4.94 -3.75 -5.85
N VAL A 58 -3.81 -4.34 -5.49
CA VAL A 58 -3.10 -5.31 -6.33
C VAL A 58 -3.03 -6.66 -5.62
N LEU A 59 -3.81 -7.61 -6.16
CA LEU A 59 -3.87 -8.98 -5.69
C LEU A 59 -3.28 -9.93 -6.73
N GLY A 60 -2.72 -11.04 -6.27
CA GLY A 60 -2.13 -12.04 -7.15
C GLY A 60 -1.18 -12.98 -6.43
N VAL A 61 -0.81 -14.07 -7.11
CA VAL A 61 0.03 -15.14 -6.58
C VAL A 61 1.35 -14.61 -6.02
N TYR A 62 1.90 -15.35 -5.05
CA TYR A 62 3.19 -15.03 -4.47
C TYR A 62 4.27 -14.89 -5.56
N ARG A 63 5.07 -13.83 -5.49
CA ARG A 63 6.15 -13.47 -6.45
C ARG A 63 5.73 -13.19 -7.90
N SER A 64 4.49 -12.75 -8.14
CA SER A 64 4.08 -12.25 -9.46
C SER A 64 4.52 -10.81 -9.78
N GLY A 65 5.50 -10.25 -9.06
CA GLY A 65 5.98 -8.88 -9.29
C GLY A 65 5.04 -7.75 -8.84
N LYS A 66 4.05 -8.02 -7.97
CA LYS A 66 3.05 -7.03 -7.52
C LYS A 66 3.65 -5.73 -6.99
N SER A 67 4.53 -5.81 -6.00
CA SER A 67 5.18 -4.64 -5.40
C SER A 67 6.01 -3.86 -6.43
N PHE A 68 6.65 -4.57 -7.37
CA PHE A 68 7.40 -3.93 -8.46
C PHE A 68 6.47 -3.16 -9.41
N LEU A 69 5.33 -3.74 -9.78
CA LEU A 69 4.32 -3.07 -10.61
C LEU A 69 3.78 -1.81 -9.90
N LEU A 70 3.40 -1.93 -8.62
CA LEU A 70 2.92 -0.80 -7.82
C LEU A 70 3.96 0.33 -7.77
N ASN A 71 5.22 0.01 -7.53
CA ASN A 71 6.28 1.02 -7.49
C ASN A 71 6.48 1.71 -8.84
N ARG A 72 6.28 1.01 -9.97
CA ARG A 72 6.30 1.63 -11.31
C ARG A 72 5.08 2.50 -11.59
N LEU A 73 3.89 2.11 -11.12
CA LEU A 73 2.68 2.93 -11.24
C LEU A 73 2.78 4.23 -10.43
N MET A 74 3.44 4.18 -9.28
CA MET A 74 3.78 5.35 -8.44
C MET A 74 4.92 6.23 -9.00
N ASP A 75 5.35 5.98 -10.24
CA ASP A 75 6.50 6.64 -10.91
C ASP A 75 7.78 6.68 -10.04
N LEU A 76 8.05 5.60 -9.31
CA LEU A 76 9.33 5.44 -8.61
C LEU A 76 10.39 5.04 -9.62
N ARG A 77 11.29 5.99 -9.93
CA ARG A 77 12.45 5.76 -10.81
C ARG A 77 13.34 4.63 -10.29
N THR A 78 13.50 4.56 -8.97
CA THR A 78 14.17 3.48 -8.23
C THR A 78 13.11 2.65 -7.49
N PRO A 79 12.54 1.59 -8.08
CA PRO A 79 11.40 0.85 -7.52
C PRO A 79 11.77 -0.04 -6.32
N TYR A 80 12.98 0.14 -5.76
CA TYR A 80 13.48 -0.56 -4.58
C TYR A 80 13.68 0.40 -3.40
N ASP A 81 13.42 1.69 -3.59
CA ASP A 81 13.62 2.76 -2.61
C ASP A 81 12.35 3.64 -2.53
N GLY A 82 11.91 3.98 -1.31
CA GLY A 82 10.74 4.83 -1.08
C GLY A 82 9.37 4.27 -1.49
N GLY A 83 9.21 2.95 -1.57
CA GLY A 83 7.99 2.27 -2.03
C GLY A 83 7.69 0.96 -1.31
N PHE A 84 6.87 0.09 -1.91
CA PHE A 84 6.64 -1.26 -1.38
C PHE A 84 7.93 -2.09 -1.45
N GLY A 85 8.21 -2.85 -0.39
CA GLY A 85 9.35 -3.76 -0.37
C GLY A 85 9.32 -4.75 -1.55
N VAL A 86 10.39 -4.78 -2.34
CA VAL A 86 10.59 -5.73 -3.45
C VAL A 86 11.71 -6.69 -3.08
N GLY A 87 11.41 -7.99 -3.09
CA GLY A 87 12.39 -9.05 -2.84
C GLY A 87 12.97 -9.65 -4.11
N HIS A 88 14.25 -10.01 -4.04
CA HIS A 88 14.92 -10.85 -5.06
C HIS A 88 15.10 -12.32 -4.62
N GLN A 89 14.91 -12.65 -3.34
CA GLN A 89 15.12 -14.00 -2.78
C GLN A 89 13.82 -14.69 -2.30
N GLN A 90 13.91 -15.92 -1.79
CA GLN A 90 12.77 -16.80 -1.44
C GLN A 90 11.84 -16.29 -0.33
N ASP A 91 12.20 -15.22 0.36
CA ASP A 91 11.47 -14.71 1.51
C ASP A 91 10.21 -13.90 1.15
N THR A 92 9.13 -14.19 1.87
CA THR A 92 7.83 -13.56 1.68
C THR A 92 7.86 -12.13 2.22
N HIS A 93 8.04 -11.15 1.35
CA HIS A 93 8.14 -9.73 1.76
C HIS A 93 6.81 -9.11 2.21
N THR A 94 5.68 -9.54 1.65
CA THR A 94 4.34 -9.09 2.05
C THR A 94 3.55 -10.26 2.60
N ARG A 95 3.35 -10.30 3.93
CA ARG A 95 2.30 -11.09 4.58
C ARG A 95 1.28 -10.13 5.15
N GLY A 96 0.03 -10.27 4.73
CA GLY A 96 -1.03 -9.32 5.02
C GLY A 96 -1.10 -8.20 3.98
N ILE A 97 -1.57 -7.01 4.41
CA ILE A 97 -1.86 -5.87 3.54
C ILE A 97 -1.04 -4.67 4.01
N ASN A 98 -0.28 -4.09 3.09
CA ASN A 98 0.39 -2.81 3.28
C ASN A 98 -0.29 -1.77 2.39
N VAL A 99 -0.21 -0.51 2.79
CA VAL A 99 -0.80 0.61 2.06
C VAL A 99 0.21 1.74 1.85
N CYS A 100 0.06 2.46 0.74
CA CYS A 100 0.68 3.76 0.53
C CYS A 100 -0.38 4.77 0.10
N ALA A 101 -0.39 5.95 0.70
CA ALA A 101 -1.28 7.03 0.35
C ALA A 101 -0.52 8.11 -0.43
N GLU A 102 -0.92 8.36 -1.67
CA GLU A 102 -0.38 9.38 -2.55
C GLU A 102 -1.40 10.51 -2.73
N PRO A 103 -1.12 11.74 -2.27
CA PRO A 103 -1.98 12.88 -2.55
C PRO A 103 -1.92 13.26 -4.04
N VAL A 104 -3.10 13.51 -4.62
CA VAL A 104 -3.32 13.99 -6.00
C VAL A 104 -4.30 15.17 -5.99
N GLU A 105 -4.49 15.87 -7.11
CA GLU A 105 -5.34 17.08 -7.16
C GLU A 105 -6.77 16.82 -6.69
N GLU A 106 -7.35 15.68 -7.06
CA GLU A 106 -8.74 15.31 -6.76
C GLU A 106 -8.90 14.53 -5.44
N GLY A 107 -7.81 14.18 -4.76
CA GLY A 107 -7.87 13.47 -3.49
C GLY A 107 -6.59 12.70 -3.13
N THR A 108 -6.71 11.43 -2.78
CA THR A 108 -5.58 10.59 -2.36
C THR A 108 -5.74 9.20 -2.94
N ILE A 109 -4.74 8.74 -3.70
CA ILE A 109 -4.70 7.35 -4.17
C ILE A 109 -4.14 6.48 -3.04
N VAL A 110 -4.81 5.39 -2.71
CA VAL A 110 -4.33 4.40 -1.74
C VAL A 110 -3.96 3.14 -2.50
N TRP A 111 -2.65 2.91 -2.62
CA TRP A 111 -2.03 1.75 -3.25
C TRP A 111 -1.92 0.58 -2.28
#